data_AF-A0A7J8W246-F1
#
_entry.id   AF-A0A7J8W246-F1
#
_cell.length_a   1.000
_cell.length_b   1.000
_cell.length_c   1.000
_cell.angle_alpha   90.00
_cell.angle_beta   90.00
_cell.angle_gamma   90.00
#
_symmetry.space_group_name_H-M   'P 1'
#
loop_
_entity.id
_entity.type
_entity.pdbx_description
1 polymer ?
#
loop_
_entity_poly.entity_id
_entity_poly.type
_entity_poly.pdbx_seq_one_letter_code
_entity_poly.pdbx_strand_id
1 'polypeptide(L)'
;MVDEQERLLPIANVGRIMKQILPPNAKVSKEAKQTLQECATEFISFVTGEASDKCRKENRKTVNGDDICWALGALGFDNYADAIVRYLHKYREVERDKATQNKATCISSQDKDEESSEDRSNQPPHQQAEAPSTR
;
A
#
# COMPACT_ATOMS: atom_id res chain seq x y z
N MET A 1 16.29 -1.53 -24.86
CA MET A 1 16.90 -2.37 -23.81
C MET A 1 16.74 -1.59 -22.51
N VAL A 2 16.17 -2.21 -21.47
CA VAL A 2 16.12 -1.60 -20.14
C VAL A 2 17.55 -1.62 -19.60
N ASP A 3 18.06 -0.50 -19.10
CA ASP A 3 19.41 -0.43 -18.57
C ASP A 3 19.57 -1.38 -17.38
N GLU A 4 20.61 -2.22 -17.39
CA GLU A 4 20.92 -3.17 -16.30
C GLU A 4 20.99 -2.43 -14.95
N GLN A 5 21.52 -1.20 -14.97
CA GLN A 5 21.63 -0.33 -13.81
C GLN A 5 20.28 0.09 -13.22
N GLU A 6 19.22 0.14 -14.03
CA GLU A 6 17.87 0.53 -13.60
C GLU A 6 17.21 -0.57 -12.75
N ARG A 7 17.67 -1.82 -12.90
CA ARG A 7 17.16 -2.99 -12.14
C ARG A 7 17.85 -3.16 -10.79
N LEU A 8 19.03 -2.57 -10.61
CA LEU A 8 19.81 -2.74 -9.39
C LEU A 8 19.27 -1.87 -8.25
N LEU A 9 19.25 -2.42 -7.04
CA LEU A 9 18.94 -1.65 -5.83
C LEU A 9 19.99 -0.55 -5.61
N PRO A 10 19.65 0.61 -5.03
CA PRO A 10 20.63 1.66 -4.77
C PRO A 10 21.82 1.16 -3.93
N ILE A 11 23.04 1.28 -4.47
CA ILE A 11 24.28 0.77 -3.84
C ILE A 11 24.49 1.30 -2.41
N ALA A 12 24.05 2.52 -2.14
CA ALA A 12 24.12 3.15 -0.82
C ALA A 12 23.25 2.41 0.21
N ASN A 13 22.06 1.96 -0.19
CA ASN A 13 21.15 1.21 0.68
C ASN A 13 21.70 -0.18 0.99
N VAL A 14 22.23 -0.88 -0.03
CA VAL A 14 22.92 -2.17 0.13
C VAL A 14 24.08 -2.01 1.12
N GLY A 15 24.96 -1.03 0.90
CA GLY A 15 26.09 -0.76 1.78
C GLY A 15 25.70 -0.41 3.22
N ARG A 16 24.56 0.27 3.42
CA ARG A 16 24.03 0.58 4.76
C ARG A 16 23.59 -0.67 5.50
N ILE A 17 22.82 -1.55 4.84
CA ILE A 17 22.34 -2.81 5.42
C ILE A 17 23.51 -3.73 5.74
N MET A 18 24.48 -3.87 4.83
CA MET A 18 25.70 -4.66 5.07
C MET A 18 26.42 -4.21 6.35
N LYS A 19 26.49 -2.91 6.61
CA LYS A 19 27.15 -2.38 7.82
C LYS A 19 26.38 -2.63 9.12
N GLN A 20 25.07 -2.84 9.08
CA GLN A 20 24.26 -3.00 10.31
C GLN A 20 24.63 -4.26 11.09
N ILE A 21 25.12 -5.29 10.41
CA ILE A 21 25.54 -6.55 11.03
C ILE A 21 27.04 -6.62 11.35
N LEU A 22 27.79 -5.55 11.05
CA LEU A 22 29.24 -5.49 11.22
C LEU A 22 29.63 -4.57 12.38
N PRO A 23 30.82 -4.75 12.98
CA PRO A 23 31.35 -3.81 13.97
C PRO A 23 31.43 -2.37 13.43
N PRO A 24 31.32 -1.34 14.30
CA PRO A 24 31.25 0.06 13.87
C PRO A 24 32.39 0.53 12.95
N ASN A 25 33.59 -0.01 13.15
CA ASN A 25 34.81 0.37 12.42
C ASN A 25 35.07 -0.51 11.18
N ALA A 26 34.19 -1.48 10.90
CA ALA A 26 34.35 -2.36 9.76
C ALA A 26 34.22 -1.59 8.43
N LYS A 27 35.08 -1.95 7.48
CA LYS A 27 35.05 -1.42 6.11
C LYS A 27 34.50 -2.50 5.19
N VAL A 28 33.67 -2.08 4.23
CA VAL A 28 33.16 -2.93 3.16
C VAL A 28 33.72 -2.38 1.86
N SER A 29 34.40 -3.23 1.08
CA SER A 29 35.00 -2.85 -0.20
C SER A 29 33.93 -2.43 -1.22
N LYS A 30 34.35 -1.80 -2.33
CA LYS A 30 33.43 -1.43 -3.40
C LYS A 30 32.87 -2.68 -4.07
N GLU A 31 33.74 -3.65 -4.33
CA GLU A 31 33.48 -4.90 -5.01
C GLU A 31 32.46 -5.72 -4.22
N ALA A 32 32.63 -5.84 -2.89
CA ALA A 32 31.67 -6.56 -2.05
C ALA A 32 30.26 -5.95 -2.07
N LYS A 33 30.15 -4.62 -2.15
CA LYS A 33 28.85 -3.95 -2.27
C LYS A 33 28.21 -4.23 -3.64
N GLN A 34 29.00 -4.22 -4.71
CA GLN A 34 28.51 -4.51 -6.07
C GLN A 34 28.04 -5.96 -6.17
N THR A 35 28.84 -6.92 -5.69
CA THR A 35 28.44 -8.33 -5.65
C THR A 35 27.14 -8.53 -4.87
N LEU A 36 26.99 -7.94 -3.67
CA LEU A 36 25.72 -8.07 -2.94
C LEU A 36 24.55 -7.32 -3.59
N GLN A 37 24.81 -6.24 -4.31
CA GLN A 37 23.77 -5.53 -5.07
C GLN A 37 23.23 -6.42 -6.20
N GLU A 38 24.11 -7.10 -6.93
CA GLU A 38 23.77 -8.08 -7.96
C GLU A 38 23.02 -9.26 -7.34
N CYS A 39 23.57 -9.87 -6.27
CA CYS A 39 22.93 -10.98 -5.57
C CYS A 39 21.54 -10.63 -5.01
N ALA A 40 21.35 -9.40 -4.50
CA ALA A 40 20.04 -8.98 -3.99
C ALA A 40 19.00 -8.84 -5.12
N THR A 41 19.44 -8.37 -6.29
CA THR A 41 18.59 -8.24 -7.48
C THR A 41 18.21 -9.62 -8.02
N GLU A 42 19.18 -10.53 -8.06
CA GLU A 42 18.96 -11.92 -8.44
C GLU A 42 18.06 -12.64 -7.43
N PHE A 43 18.25 -12.42 -6.13
CA PHE A 43 17.40 -12.99 -5.08
C PHE A 43 15.93 -12.60 -5.25
N ILE A 44 15.64 -11.32 -5.54
CA ILE A 44 14.28 -10.86 -5.85
C ILE A 44 13.74 -11.62 -7.07
N SER A 45 14.52 -11.72 -8.14
CA SER A 45 14.10 -12.41 -9.37
C SER A 45 13.88 -13.91 -9.14
N PHE A 46 14.71 -14.54 -8.33
CA PHE A 46 14.65 -15.95 -8.00
C PHE A 46 13.40 -16.30 -7.20
N VAL A 47 13.16 -15.59 -6.09
CA VAL A 47 11.99 -15.82 -5.23
C VAL A 47 10.69 -15.48 -5.97
N THR A 48 10.66 -14.36 -6.70
CA THR A 48 9.46 -13.96 -7.45
C THR A 48 9.19 -14.88 -8.65
N GLY A 49 10.22 -15.46 -9.26
CA GLY A 49 10.10 -16.50 -10.27
C GLY A 49 9.40 -17.75 -9.75
N GLU A 50 9.88 -18.29 -8.62
CA GLU A 50 9.28 -19.48 -7.99
C GLU A 50 7.82 -19.23 -7.57
N ALA A 51 7.54 -18.06 -6.98
CA ALA A 51 6.18 -17.66 -6.61
C ALA A 51 5.26 -17.50 -7.84
N SER A 52 5.77 -16.92 -8.92
CA SER A 52 5.04 -16.77 -10.19
C SER A 52 4.71 -18.12 -10.82
N ASP A 53 5.64 -19.07 -10.76
CA ASP A 53 5.45 -20.42 -11.28
C ASP A 53 4.36 -21.18 -10.51
N LYS A 54 4.34 -21.08 -9.18
CA LYS A 54 3.22 -21.62 -8.38
C LYS A 54 1.90 -20.94 -8.73
N CYS A 55 1.86 -19.61 -8.73
CA CYS A 55 0.66 -18.85 -9.04
C CYS A 55 0.06 -19.28 -10.39
N ARG A 56 0.91 -19.44 -11.41
CA ARG A 56 0.51 -19.89 -12.74
C ARG A 56 0.03 -21.35 -12.76
N LYS A 57 0.70 -22.26 -12.02
CA LYS A 57 0.25 -23.66 -11.85
C LYS A 57 -1.14 -23.74 -11.22
N GLU A 58 -1.49 -22.79 -10.35
CA GLU A 58 -2.83 -22.67 -9.74
C GLU A 58 -3.85 -21.89 -10.60
N ASN A 59 -3.53 -21.62 -11.89
CA ASN A 59 -4.37 -20.85 -12.82
C ASN A 59 -4.70 -19.42 -12.35
N ARG A 60 -3.87 -18.84 -11.48
CA ARG A 60 -3.99 -17.44 -11.06
C ARG A 60 -3.06 -16.55 -11.90
N LYS A 61 -3.53 -15.33 -12.20
CA LYS A 61 -2.76 -14.32 -12.95
C LYS A 61 -2.03 -13.31 -12.04
N THR A 62 -2.36 -13.29 -10.76
CA THR A 62 -1.86 -12.31 -9.80
C THR A 62 -1.15 -13.04 -8.67
N VAL A 63 0.16 -12.79 -8.57
CA VAL A 63 0.99 -13.24 -7.45
C VAL A 63 0.59 -12.44 -6.21
N ASN A 64 0.40 -13.13 -5.09
CA ASN A 64 0.03 -12.52 -3.82
C ASN A 64 1.09 -12.79 -2.73
N GLY A 65 0.86 -12.29 -1.52
CA GLY A 65 1.79 -12.48 -0.40
C GLY A 65 1.95 -13.93 0.06
N ASP A 66 0.91 -14.76 -0.07
CA ASP A 66 0.98 -16.17 0.32
C ASP A 66 1.87 -16.97 -0.65
N ASP A 67 1.91 -16.59 -1.93
CA ASP A 67 2.84 -17.16 -2.92
C ASP A 67 4.30 -16.91 -2.55
N ILE A 68 4.61 -15.70 -2.10
CA ILE A 68 5.96 -15.33 -1.65
C ILE A 68 6.35 -16.13 -0.41
N CYS A 69 5.44 -16.26 0.57
CA CYS A 69 5.68 -17.06 1.77
C CYS A 69 5.98 -18.52 1.42
N TRP A 70 5.19 -19.10 0.50
CA TRP A 70 5.42 -20.45 0.03
C TRP A 70 6.74 -20.60 -0.71
N ALA A 71 7.06 -19.68 -1.63
CA ALA A 71 8.28 -19.74 -2.42
C ALA A 71 9.52 -19.75 -1.52
N LEU A 72 9.53 -18.93 -0.47
CA LEU A 72 10.64 -18.93 0.50
C LEU A 72 10.82 -20.29 1.19
N GLY A 73 9.73 -20.94 1.61
CA GLY A 73 9.81 -22.30 2.17
C GLY A 73 10.27 -23.34 1.14
N ALA A 74 9.72 -23.29 -0.08
CA ALA A 74 10.09 -24.21 -1.16
C ALA A 74 11.58 -24.09 -1.57
N LEU A 75 12.15 -22.90 -1.44
CA LEU A 75 13.56 -22.61 -1.74
C LEU A 75 14.50 -22.86 -0.56
N GLY A 76 13.99 -23.34 0.59
CA GLY A 76 14.79 -23.66 1.79
C GLY A 76 15.14 -22.46 2.68
N PHE A 77 14.40 -21.35 2.56
CA PHE A 77 14.51 -20.16 3.43
C PHE A 77 13.48 -20.19 4.57
N ASP A 78 13.30 -21.34 5.23
CA ASP A 78 12.21 -21.58 6.19
C ASP A 78 12.14 -20.54 7.32
N ASN A 79 13.29 -20.16 7.87
CA ASN A 79 13.41 -19.15 8.92
C ASN A 79 12.91 -17.76 8.45
N TYR A 80 13.07 -17.44 7.17
CA TYR A 80 12.54 -16.22 6.57
C TYR A 80 11.05 -16.37 6.23
N ALA A 81 10.63 -17.53 5.73
CA ALA A 81 9.22 -17.82 5.43
C ALA A 81 8.35 -17.58 6.67
N ASP A 82 8.74 -18.13 7.82
CA ASP A 82 8.04 -17.94 9.09
C ASP A 82 7.94 -16.46 9.51
N ALA A 83 9.03 -15.71 9.33
CA ALA A 83 9.05 -14.28 9.65
C ALA A 83 8.14 -13.47 8.72
N ILE A 84 8.14 -13.78 7.42
CA ILE A 84 7.30 -13.08 6.44
C ILE A 84 5.81 -13.44 6.60
N VAL A 85 5.46 -14.67 6.95
CA VAL A 85 4.07 -15.04 7.27
C VAL A 85 3.54 -14.17 8.41
N ARG A 86 4.29 -14.07 9.51
CA ARG A 86 3.90 -13.19 10.65
C ARG A 86 3.75 -11.74 10.22
N TYR A 87 4.68 -11.25 9.39
CA TYR A 87 4.59 -9.89 8.84
C TYR A 87 3.34 -9.69 7.99
N LEU A 88 3.02 -10.63 7.10
CA LEU A 88 1.87 -10.59 6.20
C LEU A 88 0.54 -10.56 6.98
N HIS A 89 0.43 -11.36 8.04
CA HIS A 89 -0.72 -11.33 8.94
C HIS A 89 -0.92 -9.94 9.56
N LYS A 90 0.14 -9.36 10.13
CA LYS A 90 0.08 -8.03 10.74
C LYS A 90 -0.21 -6.94 9.71
N TYR A 91 0.35 -7.03 8.51
CA TYR A 91 0.06 -6.11 7.42
C TYR A 91 -1.43 -6.13 7.06
N ARG A 92 -2.03 -7.32 6.92
CA ARG A 92 -3.47 -7.49 6.64
C ARG A 92 -4.36 -6.95 7.77
N GLU A 93 -3.94 -7.00 9.03
CA GLU A 93 -4.65 -6.37 10.15
C GLU A 93 -4.62 -4.85 10.03
N VAL A 94 -3.44 -4.25 9.86
CA VAL A 94 -3.28 -2.80 9.72
C VAL A 94 -4.08 -2.24 8.54
N GLU A 95 -4.11 -2.94 7.40
CA GLU A 95 -4.89 -2.52 6.24
C GLU A 95 -6.40 -2.58 6.50
N ARG A 96 -6.88 -3.58 7.28
CA ARG A 96 -8.28 -3.64 7.73
C ARG A 96 -8.62 -2.49 8.67
N ASP A 97 -7.76 -2.17 9.62
CA ASP A 97 -7.99 -1.07 10.57
C ASP A 97 -8.08 0.28 9.85
N LYS A 98 -7.18 0.54 8.90
CA LYS A 98 -7.23 1.74 8.06
C LYS A 98 -8.52 1.83 7.24
N ALA A 99 -8.97 0.72 6.65
CA ALA A 99 -10.23 0.68 5.91
C ALA A 99 -11.43 0.99 6.82
N THR A 100 -11.39 0.51 8.06
CA THR A 100 -12.45 0.73 9.06
C THR A 100 -12.48 2.18 9.55
N GLN A 101 -11.31 2.80 9.79
CA GLN A 101 -11.20 4.22 10.15
C GLN A 101 -11.70 5.12 9.03
N ASN A 102 -11.32 4.84 7.78
CA ASN A 102 -11.81 5.61 6.63
C ASN A 102 -13.34 5.53 6.48
N LYS A 103 -13.94 4.39 6.85
CA LYS A 103 -15.39 4.18 6.83
C LYS A 103 -16.11 4.91 7.97
N ALA A 104 -15.49 5.02 9.14
CA ALA A 104 -16.03 5.78 10.26
C ALA A 104 -16.07 7.30 9.96
N THR A 105 -15.03 7.83 9.32
CA THR A 105 -14.94 9.26 8.96
C THR A 105 -16.01 9.69 7.93
N CYS A 106 -16.39 8.83 6.99
CA CYS A 106 -17.46 9.14 6.05
C CYS A 106 -18.86 8.99 6.64
N ILE A 107 -19.07 8.09 7.60
CA ILE A 107 -20.36 7.98 8.33
C ILE A 107 -20.61 9.21 9.20
N SER A 108 -19.59 9.72 9.91
CA SER A 108 -19.73 10.94 10.74
C SER A 108 -20.00 12.25 9.95
N SER A 109 -19.94 12.19 8.62
CA SER A 109 -20.21 13.33 7.73
C SER A 109 -21.66 13.35 7.22
N GLN A 110 -22.46 12.31 7.46
CA GLN A 110 -23.85 12.22 7.01
C GLN A 110 -24.87 12.60 8.11
N ASP A 111 -24.47 12.61 9.38
CA ASP A 111 -25.37 12.94 10.51
C ASP A 111 -25.48 14.45 10.83
N LYS A 112 -24.90 15.35 10.01
CA LYS A 112 -24.94 16.81 10.26
C LYS A 112 -25.95 17.60 9.43
N ASP A 113 -26.71 16.96 8.53
CA ASP A 113 -27.64 17.65 7.63
C ASP A 113 -29.14 17.49 7.99
N GLU A 114 -29.51 16.78 9.08
CA GLU A 114 -30.91 16.54 9.46
C GLU A 114 -31.43 17.35 10.67
N GLU A 115 -30.90 18.55 10.94
CA GLU A 115 -31.52 19.42 11.95
C GLU A 115 -31.51 20.90 11.55
N SER A 116 -32.38 21.28 10.60
CA SER A 116 -32.90 22.65 10.53
C SER A 116 -34.22 22.73 9.77
N SER A 117 -35.22 23.26 10.47
CA SER A 117 -36.38 24.03 9.99
C SER A 117 -37.55 23.28 9.35
N GLU A 118 -38.34 22.63 10.21
CA GLU A 118 -39.81 22.75 10.14
C GLU A 118 -40.24 24.23 10.37
N ASP A 119 -41.39 24.56 9.80
CA ASP A 119 -42.23 25.76 10.03
C ASP A 119 -41.98 27.01 9.18
N ARG A 120 -42.82 27.18 8.14
CA ARG A 120 -43.42 28.47 7.74
C ARG A 120 -44.48 28.28 6.66
N SER A 121 -45.72 28.05 7.07
CA SER A 121 -46.89 28.20 6.19
C SER A 121 -48.07 28.84 6.92
N ASN A 122 -48.05 30.17 7.07
CA ASN A 122 -49.29 30.95 7.06
C ASN A 122 -49.06 32.46 6.90
N GLN A 123 -49.49 33.04 5.77
CA GLN A 123 -50.18 34.35 5.75
C GLN A 123 -50.92 34.61 4.41
N PRO A 124 -52.05 35.37 4.42
CA PRO A 124 -53.07 35.43 3.36
C PRO A 124 -52.86 36.61 2.36
N PRO A 125 -53.70 36.76 1.30
CA PRO A 125 -53.34 37.54 0.12
C PRO A 125 -53.69 39.04 0.25
N HIS A 126 -52.78 39.90 -0.22
CA HIS A 126 -53.03 41.34 -0.35
C HIS A 126 -53.58 41.72 -1.73
N GLN A 127 -54.67 42.49 -1.70
CA GLN A 127 -55.42 43.05 -2.83
C GLN A 127 -54.63 44.09 -3.64
N GLN A 128 -54.90 44.10 -4.95
CA GLN A 128 -54.53 45.16 -5.90
C GLN A 128 -55.29 46.46 -5.60
N ALA A 129 -54.58 47.59 -5.67
CA ALA A 129 -55.18 48.91 -5.81
C ALA A 129 -54.43 49.68 -6.91
N GLU A 130 -55.23 50.42 -7.68
CA GLU A 130 -55.01 50.98 -9.00
C GLU A 130 -54.02 52.16 -9.04
N ALA A 131 -53.37 52.35 -10.19
CA ALA A 131 -52.67 53.57 -10.56
C ALA A 131 -53.51 54.34 -11.60
N PRO A 132 -53.71 55.68 -11.47
CA PRO A 132 -54.38 56.43 -12.51
C PRO A 132 -53.44 56.92 -13.61
N SER A 133 -54.05 56.96 -14.79
CA SER A 133 -53.54 57.23 -16.14
C SER A 133 -52.94 58.62 -16.40
N THR A 134 -51.85 58.63 -17.19
CA THR A 134 -51.46 59.56 -18.27
C THR A 134 -51.90 61.03 -18.25
N ARG A 135 -50.94 61.96 -18.34
CA ARG A 135 -50.55 62.64 -19.60
C ARG A 135 -49.16 63.27 -19.46
#